data_AF-A0A673NIZ5-F1
#
_entry.id   AF-A0A673NIZ5-F1
#
_cell.length_a   1.000
_cell.length_b   1.000
_cell.length_c   1.000
_cell.angle_alpha   90.00
_cell.angle_beta   90.00
_cell.angle_gamma   90.00
#
_symmetry.space_group_name_H-M   'P 1'
#
loop_
_entity.id
_entity.type
_entity.pdbx_description
1 polymer ?
#
loop_
_entity_poly.entity_id
_entity_poly.type
_entity_poly.pdbx_seq_one_letter_code
_entity_poly.pdbx_strand_id
1 'polypeptide(L)'
;MHSTPLQDSRVVVSARSFADLTPQASFDIKVKCDLHRLDEGPSVQTVLTREDGLRYYRTMQTMRRMELRADQHYKQKIIRGFFHLYDGQEACAVGIEAGISPTDHLITAYRAHGYTYTRGVSVKEIMAELTGRRGGVAKGKGGFMHMYAKNFYGGNGIVGAQVWPWHCQYQGKNEVCVTLYGDGAANQGQIFESFNMAALWKLPCIFICENNKYGMGTSVEQASASTDYYKRGDYIPGLRVDGMDVLSMREATRFAADYCRSGKGPILMELQTYRYHGHYMSDPGVSYRTREEIQEVRSKSDPITMLKDCMISGNMASLEEIKDIDAEVRKEIEEVAQFATSDPEPPLEDLCKHIFYNDAPLEVRGTPTLDEAEIHQLKNLLMIQHFIRHNTAALFLNLIRTKRWMKLFYP
;
A
#
# COMPACT_ATOMS: atom_id res chain seq x y z
N MET A 1 29.45 43.75 -54.43
CA MET A 1 29.19 43.35 -53.03
C MET A 1 27.77 42.83 -52.96
N HIS A 2 27.57 41.53 -53.13
CA HIS A 2 26.25 40.91 -53.10
C HIS A 2 25.96 40.40 -51.69
N SER A 3 24.88 40.92 -51.10
CA SER A 3 24.33 40.51 -49.81
C SER A 3 23.51 39.23 -49.97
N THR A 4 23.84 38.21 -49.16
CA THR A 4 23.06 36.98 -49.03
C THR A 4 22.07 37.14 -47.87
N PRO A 5 20.78 36.81 -48.01
CA PRO A 5 19.86 36.79 -46.87
C PRO A 5 20.01 35.47 -46.10
N LEU A 6 20.07 35.57 -44.77
CA LEU A 6 20.01 34.44 -43.83
C LEU A 6 18.63 33.78 -43.91
N GLN A 7 18.62 32.45 -44.05
CA GLN A 7 17.43 31.62 -44.11
C GLN A 7 17.02 31.24 -42.68
N ASP A 8 15.94 31.82 -42.18
CA ASP A 8 15.32 31.45 -40.91
C ASP A 8 14.89 29.97 -40.94
N SER A 9 15.56 29.15 -40.14
CA SER A 9 15.13 27.77 -39.88
C SER A 9 13.96 27.79 -38.90
N ARG A 10 12.73 27.84 -39.44
CA ARG A 10 11.53 27.54 -38.66
C ARG A 10 11.54 26.06 -38.28
N VAL A 11 11.85 25.77 -37.01
CA VAL A 11 11.57 24.47 -36.40
C VAL A 11 10.05 24.32 -36.33
N VAL A 12 9.49 23.53 -37.25
CA VAL A 12 8.09 23.12 -37.18
C VAL A 12 7.98 22.06 -36.10
N VAL A 13 7.60 22.47 -34.89
CA VAL A 13 7.11 21.53 -33.88
C VAL A 13 5.73 21.09 -34.35
N SER A 14 5.67 19.95 -35.03
CA SER A 14 4.42 19.27 -35.35
C SER A 14 3.73 18.94 -34.03
N ALA A 15 2.68 19.69 -33.70
CA ALA A 15 1.75 19.30 -32.67
C ALA A 15 1.07 18.01 -33.17
N ARG A 16 1.47 16.86 -32.61
CA ARG A 16 0.78 15.59 -32.88
C ARG A 16 -0.66 15.74 -32.45
N SER A 17 -1.59 15.46 -33.35
CA SER A 17 -3.01 15.50 -33.00
C SER A 17 -3.36 14.23 -32.21
N PHE A 18 -4.39 14.29 -31.36
CA PHE A 18 -4.90 13.09 -30.66
C PHE A 18 -5.30 11.95 -31.62
N ALA A 19 -5.50 12.23 -32.92
CA ALA A 19 -5.81 11.23 -33.95
C ALA A 19 -4.60 10.36 -34.37
N ASP A 20 -3.38 10.72 -33.96
CA ASP A 20 -2.14 10.02 -34.34
C ASP A 20 -1.67 8.98 -33.31
N LEU A 21 -2.43 8.77 -32.23
CA LEU A 21 -2.08 7.86 -31.13
C LEU A 21 -2.66 6.46 -31.35
N THR A 22 -1.85 5.45 -31.04
CA THR A 22 -2.22 4.06 -31.23
C THR A 22 -3.23 3.62 -30.16
N PRO A 23 -4.41 3.10 -30.53
CA PRO A 23 -5.46 2.76 -29.56
C PRO A 23 -5.13 1.53 -28.72
N GLN A 24 -4.31 0.60 -29.22
CA GLN A 24 -3.78 -0.54 -28.48
C GLN A 24 -2.45 -0.99 -29.09
N ALA A 25 -1.54 -1.49 -28.26
CA ALA A 25 -0.28 -2.08 -28.72
C ALA A 25 -0.03 -3.43 -28.03
N SER A 26 0.73 -4.29 -28.70
CA SER A 26 1.18 -5.56 -28.14
C SER A 26 2.57 -5.38 -27.53
N PHE A 27 2.79 -5.97 -26.37
CA PHE A 27 4.04 -5.90 -25.63
C PHE A 27 4.48 -7.30 -25.23
N ASP A 28 5.78 -7.55 -25.33
CA ASP A 28 6.42 -8.73 -24.77
C ASP A 28 6.73 -8.48 -23.29
N ILE A 29 6.26 -9.38 -22.44
CA ILE A 29 6.62 -9.43 -21.02
C ILE A 29 8.07 -9.90 -20.93
N LYS A 30 8.95 -9.01 -20.49
CA LYS A 30 10.42 -9.20 -20.53
C LYS A 30 10.90 -10.32 -19.64
N VAL A 31 10.24 -10.54 -18.49
CA VAL A 31 10.63 -11.53 -17.50
C VAL A 31 9.58 -12.63 -17.48
N LYS A 32 9.93 -13.80 -18.03
CA LYS A 32 9.08 -14.98 -17.95
C LYS A 32 8.97 -15.43 -16.48
N CYS A 33 7.78 -15.82 -16.07
CA CYS A 33 7.57 -16.35 -14.72
C CYS A 33 8.32 -17.67 -14.52
N ASP A 34 9.01 -17.81 -13.39
CA ASP A 34 9.49 -19.11 -12.93
C ASP A 34 8.28 -19.91 -12.40
N LEU A 35 8.25 -21.21 -12.68
CA LEU A 35 7.10 -22.06 -12.39
C LEU A 35 7.45 -23.16 -11.38
N HIS A 36 6.47 -23.51 -10.55
CA HIS A 36 6.52 -24.63 -9.61
C HIS A 36 5.26 -25.47 -9.77
N ARG A 37 5.41 -26.74 -10.16
CA ARG A 37 4.30 -27.69 -10.41
C ARG A 37 3.24 -27.17 -11.39
N LEU A 38 3.66 -26.40 -12.39
CA LEU A 38 2.84 -25.95 -13.52
C LEU A 38 3.57 -26.31 -14.81
N ASP A 39 2.86 -26.89 -15.76
CA ASP A 39 3.40 -27.20 -17.09
C ASP A 39 3.51 -25.93 -17.95
N GLU A 40 2.54 -25.02 -17.81
CA GLU A 40 2.46 -23.75 -18.52
C GLU A 40 2.16 -22.61 -17.55
N GLY A 41 2.67 -21.42 -17.89
CA GLY A 41 2.48 -20.20 -17.11
C GLY A 41 1.68 -19.15 -17.86
N PRO A 42 1.63 -17.91 -17.35
CA PRO A 42 1.01 -16.78 -18.04
C PRO A 42 1.63 -16.53 -19.41
N SER A 43 0.84 -15.94 -20.32
CA SER A 43 1.33 -15.52 -21.64
C SER A 43 2.49 -14.54 -21.50
N VAL A 44 3.51 -14.69 -22.33
CA VAL A 44 4.63 -13.74 -22.44
C VAL A 44 4.33 -12.59 -23.41
N GLN A 45 3.17 -12.59 -24.04
CA GLN A 45 2.68 -11.52 -24.90
C GLN A 45 1.36 -11.00 -24.37
N THR A 46 1.19 -9.69 -24.38
CA THR A 46 -0.06 -9.08 -23.96
C THR A 46 -0.40 -7.83 -24.73
N VAL A 47 -1.69 -7.54 -24.80
CA VAL A 47 -2.22 -6.32 -25.43
C VAL A 47 -2.57 -5.33 -24.32
N LEU A 48 -2.12 -4.09 -24.49
CA LEU A 48 -2.55 -2.95 -23.67
C LEU A 48 -3.34 -2.00 -24.56
N THR A 49 -4.55 -1.65 -24.14
CA THR A 49 -5.30 -0.54 -24.74
C THR A 49 -4.85 0.79 -24.15
N ARG A 50 -4.94 1.87 -24.92
CA ARG A 50 -4.60 3.23 -24.49
C ARG A 50 -5.39 3.65 -23.26
N GLU A 51 -6.69 3.35 -23.22
CA GLU A 51 -7.57 3.63 -22.08
C GLU A 51 -7.07 2.96 -20.79
N ASP A 52 -6.83 1.65 -20.84
CA ASP A 52 -6.25 0.90 -19.73
C ASP A 52 -4.89 1.46 -19.29
N GLY A 53 -4.01 1.77 -20.24
CA GLY A 53 -2.68 2.32 -19.94
C GLY A 53 -2.76 3.65 -19.19
N LEU A 54 -3.58 4.59 -19.67
CA LEU A 54 -3.78 5.88 -19.00
C LEU A 54 -4.41 5.70 -17.62
N ARG A 55 -5.36 4.76 -17.48
CA ARG A 55 -5.99 4.42 -16.19
C ARG A 55 -4.98 3.86 -15.20
N TYR A 56 -4.14 2.90 -15.61
CA TYR A 56 -3.10 2.31 -14.76
C TYR A 56 -2.06 3.36 -14.37
N TYR A 57 -1.62 4.20 -15.31
CA TYR A 57 -0.68 5.28 -15.05
C TYR A 57 -1.23 6.27 -14.00
N ARG A 58 -2.44 6.78 -14.21
CA ARG A 58 -3.10 7.69 -13.26
C ARG A 58 -3.25 7.05 -11.89
N THR A 59 -3.67 5.78 -11.83
CA THR A 59 -3.88 5.06 -10.56
C THR A 59 -2.58 4.91 -9.77
N MET A 60 -1.51 4.40 -10.40
CA MET A 60 -0.20 4.28 -9.73
C MET A 60 0.35 5.64 -9.32
N GLN A 61 0.17 6.68 -10.14
CA GLN A 61 0.62 8.03 -9.81
C GLN A 61 -0.17 8.62 -8.63
N THR A 62 -1.49 8.41 -8.57
CA THR A 62 -2.30 8.81 -7.41
C THR A 62 -1.82 8.13 -6.14
N MET A 63 -1.55 6.82 -6.19
CA MET A 63 -0.98 6.10 -5.04
C MET A 63 0.35 6.69 -4.61
N ARG A 64 1.30 6.86 -5.52
CA ARG A 64 2.62 7.45 -5.25
C ARG A 64 2.49 8.82 -4.58
N ARG A 65 1.62 9.68 -5.11
CA ARG A 65 1.44 11.05 -4.58
C ARG A 65 0.73 11.06 -3.23
N MET A 66 -0.24 10.18 -3.01
CA MET A 66 -0.89 9.97 -1.71
C MET A 66 0.13 9.58 -0.64
N GLU A 67 0.97 8.57 -0.92
CA GLU A 67 1.99 8.08 0.03
C GLU A 67 3.03 9.18 0.35
N LEU A 68 3.53 9.88 -0.66
CA LEU A 68 4.48 11.00 -0.46
C LEU A 68 3.86 12.17 0.31
N ARG A 69 2.56 12.41 0.16
CA ARG A 69 1.88 13.45 0.94
C ARG A 69 1.66 13.00 2.38
N ALA A 70 1.34 11.74 2.59
CA ALA A 70 1.20 11.19 3.93
C ALA A 70 2.55 11.18 4.69
N ASP A 71 3.68 10.91 4.02
CA ASP A 71 5.03 11.11 4.58
C ASP A 71 5.22 12.54 5.13
N GLN A 72 4.81 13.55 4.37
CA GLN A 72 4.91 14.95 4.80
C GLN A 72 4.04 15.23 6.02
N HIS A 73 2.79 14.77 6.02
CA HIS A 73 1.89 14.95 7.16
C HIS A 73 2.36 14.21 8.42
N TYR A 74 3.01 13.06 8.27
CA TYR A 74 3.66 12.36 9.39
C TYR A 74 4.81 13.19 9.98
N LYS A 75 5.68 13.75 9.12
CA LYS A 75 6.78 14.64 9.54
C LYS A 75 6.25 15.90 10.23
N GLN A 76 5.09 16.41 9.82
CA GLN A 76 4.37 17.53 10.44
C GLN A 76 3.61 17.15 11.73
N LYS A 77 3.66 15.88 12.17
CA LYS A 77 2.94 15.36 13.35
C LYS A 77 1.42 15.38 13.25
N ILE A 78 0.90 15.53 12.04
CA ILE A 78 -0.54 15.45 11.75
C ILE A 78 -0.97 13.97 11.76
N ILE A 79 -0.18 13.10 11.12
CA ILE A 79 -0.32 11.65 11.22
C ILE A 79 0.57 11.16 12.37
N ARG A 80 0.08 10.18 13.14
CA ARG A 80 0.76 9.60 14.31
C ARG A 80 0.76 8.07 14.27
N GLY A 81 1.49 7.45 15.19
CA GLY A 81 1.55 5.99 15.33
C GLY A 81 2.59 5.36 14.41
N PHE A 82 2.46 4.06 14.18
CA PHE A 82 3.23 3.39 13.13
C PHE A 82 2.65 3.82 11.77
N PHE A 83 3.47 3.89 10.71
CA PHE A 83 2.97 4.36 9.41
C PHE A 83 3.81 3.74 8.30
N HIS A 84 3.19 2.92 7.43
CA HIS A 84 3.86 2.09 6.43
C HIS A 84 3.45 2.55 5.03
N LEU A 85 4.41 3.05 4.26
CA LEU A 85 4.18 3.61 2.92
C LEU A 85 4.29 2.54 1.83
N TYR A 86 3.40 2.54 0.83
CA TYR A 86 3.39 1.54 -0.23
C TYR A 86 4.23 1.92 -1.48
N ASP A 87 4.93 3.06 -1.47
CA ASP A 87 5.62 3.56 -2.66
C ASP A 87 6.79 2.69 -3.14
N GLY A 88 6.78 2.41 -4.44
CA GLY A 88 7.66 1.46 -5.12
C GLY A 88 6.98 0.13 -5.47
N GLN A 89 5.83 -0.17 -4.85
CA GLN A 89 5.08 -1.42 -5.07
C GLN A 89 3.78 -1.20 -5.86
N GLU A 90 3.60 -0.04 -6.51
CA GLU A 90 2.32 0.34 -7.12
C GLU A 90 1.84 -0.62 -8.21
N ALA A 91 2.77 -1.22 -8.97
CA ALA A 91 2.46 -2.22 -9.98
C ALA A 91 1.80 -3.47 -9.39
N CYS A 92 2.10 -3.83 -8.13
CA CYS A 92 1.47 -4.97 -7.46
C CYS A 92 -0.03 -4.71 -7.27
N ALA A 93 -0.40 -3.62 -6.59
CA ALA A 93 -1.80 -3.30 -6.33
C ALA A 93 -2.61 -3.06 -7.62
N VAL A 94 -2.07 -2.27 -8.55
CA VAL A 94 -2.77 -1.97 -9.82
C VAL A 94 -2.86 -3.17 -10.74
N GLY A 95 -1.79 -3.98 -10.82
CA GLY A 95 -1.77 -5.18 -11.65
C GLY A 95 -2.68 -6.28 -11.12
N ILE A 96 -2.76 -6.46 -9.79
CA ILE A 96 -3.75 -7.36 -9.17
C ILE A 96 -5.16 -6.89 -9.49
N GLU A 97 -5.47 -5.61 -9.25
CA GLU A 97 -6.79 -5.03 -9.54
C GLU A 97 -7.20 -5.21 -11.01
N ALA A 98 -6.25 -5.03 -11.95
CA ALA A 98 -6.47 -5.21 -13.38
C ALA A 98 -6.69 -6.68 -13.81
N GLY A 99 -6.32 -7.64 -12.95
CA GLY A 99 -6.45 -9.07 -13.21
C GLY A 99 -7.63 -9.76 -12.53
N ILE A 100 -8.36 -9.06 -11.66
CA ILE A 100 -9.51 -9.59 -10.93
C ILE A 100 -10.80 -8.78 -11.21
N SER A 101 -11.94 -9.35 -10.82
CA SER A 101 -13.24 -8.67 -10.86
C SER A 101 -13.46 -7.82 -9.60
N PRO A 102 -14.28 -6.75 -9.66
CA PRO A 102 -14.77 -6.06 -8.46
C PRO A 102 -15.55 -6.96 -7.49
N THR A 103 -16.08 -8.09 -7.96
CA THR A 103 -16.74 -9.10 -7.12
C THR A 103 -15.76 -10.01 -6.39
N ASP A 104 -14.51 -10.07 -6.84
CA ASP A 104 -13.47 -10.86 -6.17
C ASP A 104 -12.99 -10.18 -4.89
N HIS A 105 -12.41 -11.00 -4.02
CA HIS A 105 -12.10 -10.67 -2.64
C HIS A 105 -10.61 -10.43 -2.47
N LEU A 106 -10.22 -9.45 -1.66
CA LEU A 106 -8.82 -9.15 -1.38
C LEU A 106 -8.58 -8.89 0.11
N ILE A 107 -7.50 -9.45 0.65
CA ILE A 107 -7.05 -9.18 2.02
C ILE A 107 -5.52 -9.05 2.06
N THR A 108 -5.01 -8.11 2.87
CA THR A 108 -3.57 -7.88 3.01
C THR A 108 -3.18 -7.52 4.45
N ALA A 109 -1.87 -7.35 4.68
CA ALA A 109 -1.31 -6.89 5.94
C ALA A 109 -1.48 -5.37 6.12
N TYR A 110 -0.72 -4.76 7.03
CA TYR A 110 -0.86 -3.33 7.38
C TYR A 110 -0.37 -2.34 6.31
N ARG A 111 0.31 -2.76 5.24
CA ARG A 111 0.81 -1.86 4.19
C ARG A 111 -0.25 -1.72 3.08
N ALA A 112 -1.40 -1.17 3.44
CA ALA A 112 -2.64 -1.38 2.70
C ALA A 112 -3.14 -0.19 1.88
N HIS A 113 -2.59 1.03 2.00
CA HIS A 113 -3.25 2.22 1.40
C HIS A 113 -3.46 2.11 -0.11
N GLY A 114 -2.49 1.52 -0.82
CA GLY A 114 -2.60 1.22 -2.24
C GLY A 114 -3.80 0.33 -2.57
N TYR A 115 -3.94 -0.79 -1.86
CA TYR A 115 -5.07 -1.71 -2.01
C TYR A 115 -6.40 -1.09 -1.59
N THR A 116 -6.41 -0.29 -0.52
CA THR A 116 -7.60 0.46 -0.08
C THR A 116 -8.10 1.37 -1.22
N TYR A 117 -7.19 2.06 -1.90
CA TYR A 117 -7.51 2.91 -3.03
C TYR A 117 -8.00 2.12 -4.25
N THR A 118 -7.28 1.08 -4.67
CA THR A 118 -7.67 0.28 -5.85
C THR A 118 -9.00 -0.46 -5.64
N ARG A 119 -9.32 -0.82 -4.39
CA ARG A 119 -10.61 -1.42 -4.00
C ARG A 119 -11.76 -0.40 -3.83
N GLY A 120 -11.52 0.86 -4.22
CA GLY A 120 -12.59 1.85 -4.45
C GLY A 120 -12.80 2.87 -3.34
N VAL A 121 -11.95 2.92 -2.32
CA VAL A 121 -12.00 4.00 -1.32
C VAL A 121 -11.32 5.23 -1.88
N SER A 122 -11.94 6.40 -1.71
CA SER A 122 -11.36 7.64 -2.21
C SER A 122 -10.08 8.02 -1.44
N VAL A 123 -9.15 8.72 -2.11
CA VAL A 123 -7.96 9.27 -1.43
C VAL A 123 -8.36 10.21 -0.29
N LYS A 124 -9.50 10.88 -0.43
CA LYS A 124 -10.09 11.75 0.59
C LYS A 124 -10.37 11.00 1.89
N GLU A 125 -11.06 9.87 1.81
CA GLU A 125 -11.39 9.03 2.97
C GLU A 125 -10.15 8.35 3.55
N ILE A 126 -9.20 7.92 2.70
CA ILE A 126 -7.93 7.33 3.16
C ILE A 126 -7.13 8.38 3.95
N MET A 127 -6.91 9.56 3.38
CA MET A 127 -6.12 10.61 4.01
C MET A 127 -6.79 11.13 5.29
N ALA A 128 -8.12 11.22 5.34
CA ALA A 128 -8.85 11.58 6.55
C ALA A 128 -8.73 10.51 7.65
N GLU A 129 -8.69 9.23 7.29
CA GLU A 129 -8.45 8.14 8.26
C GLU A 129 -7.02 8.22 8.82
N LEU A 130 -6.03 8.48 7.96
CA LEU A 130 -4.63 8.64 8.38
C LEU A 130 -4.43 9.81 9.35
N THR A 131 -5.17 10.91 9.16
CA THR A 131 -5.15 12.08 10.05
C THR A 131 -6.12 11.97 11.23
N GLY A 132 -6.80 10.82 11.40
CA GLY A 132 -7.67 10.51 12.53
C GLY A 132 -8.98 11.32 12.56
N ARG A 133 -9.54 11.66 11.40
CA ARG A 133 -10.74 12.52 11.29
C ARG A 133 -12.01 11.71 11.05
N ARG A 134 -13.16 12.32 11.34
CA ARG A 134 -14.48 11.65 11.24
C ARG A 134 -14.83 11.23 9.82
N GLY A 135 -14.31 11.93 8.81
CA GLY A 135 -14.49 11.62 7.39
C GLY A 135 -13.58 10.49 6.88
N GLY A 136 -12.80 9.86 7.77
CA GLY A 136 -12.03 8.68 7.44
C GLY A 136 -12.90 7.47 7.10
N VAL A 137 -12.37 6.54 6.30
CA VAL A 137 -13.09 5.31 5.90
C VAL A 137 -13.55 4.46 7.10
N ALA A 138 -12.84 4.53 8.23
CA ALA A 138 -13.22 3.90 9.50
C ALA A 138 -13.53 4.94 10.59
N LYS A 139 -13.89 6.17 10.17
CA LYS A 139 -14.24 7.31 11.04
C LYS A 139 -13.14 7.66 12.06
N GLY A 140 -11.87 7.52 11.69
CA GLY A 140 -10.72 7.80 12.54
C GLY A 140 -10.47 6.77 13.65
N LYS A 141 -11.16 5.62 13.63
CA LYS A 141 -10.98 4.55 14.61
C LYS A 141 -9.89 3.55 14.23
N GLY A 142 -9.65 3.36 12.93
CA GLY A 142 -8.75 2.32 12.42
C GLY A 142 -7.33 2.81 12.21
N GLY A 143 -7.17 4.07 11.81
CA GLY A 143 -5.89 4.67 11.43
C GLY A 143 -5.28 3.96 10.22
N PHE A 144 -3.95 3.91 10.18
CA PHE A 144 -3.21 3.46 8.99
C PHE A 144 -3.34 1.96 8.69
N MET A 145 -3.49 1.10 9.70
CA MET A 145 -3.55 -0.36 9.47
C MET A 145 -4.92 -0.80 9.04
N HIS A 146 -5.98 -0.23 9.61
CA HIS A 146 -7.29 -0.86 9.63
C HIS A 146 -8.29 -0.07 8.78
N MET A 147 -8.13 -0.20 7.47
CA MET A 147 -9.06 0.34 6.46
C MET A 147 -9.76 -0.82 5.78
N TYR A 148 -11.07 -0.74 5.55
CA TYR A 148 -11.88 -1.80 4.96
C TYR A 148 -12.77 -1.22 3.85
N ALA A 149 -13.10 -2.03 2.85
CA ALA A 149 -14.02 -1.63 1.79
C ALA A 149 -14.85 -2.84 1.32
N LYS A 150 -15.74 -2.62 0.35
CA LYS A 150 -16.50 -3.71 -0.26
C LYS A 150 -15.53 -4.74 -0.87
N ASN A 151 -15.64 -6.00 -0.46
CA ASN A 151 -14.76 -7.10 -0.88
C ASN A 151 -13.26 -6.86 -0.62
N PHE A 152 -12.94 -5.91 0.27
CA PHE A 152 -11.59 -5.67 0.76
C PHE A 152 -11.61 -5.80 2.29
N TYR A 153 -11.08 -6.92 2.77
CA TYR A 153 -11.09 -7.31 4.19
C TYR A 153 -9.95 -6.67 4.98
N GLY A 154 -9.39 -5.63 4.39
CA GLY A 154 -8.61 -4.61 5.04
C GLY A 154 -7.14 -4.90 5.24
N GLY A 155 -6.52 -3.96 5.94
CA GLY A 155 -5.16 -4.11 6.42
C GLY A 155 -5.12 -4.69 7.83
N ASN A 156 -4.26 -5.69 7.99
CA ASN A 156 -4.18 -6.49 9.20
C ASN A 156 -2.82 -6.28 9.89
N GLY A 157 -2.87 -5.88 11.17
CA GLY A 157 -1.68 -5.52 11.95
C GLY A 157 -0.87 -6.72 12.46
N ILE A 158 -1.49 -7.90 12.56
CA ILE A 158 -0.86 -9.11 13.07
C ILE A 158 -0.29 -9.92 11.90
N VAL A 159 1.04 -10.03 11.87
CA VAL A 159 1.77 -10.66 10.76
C VAL A 159 1.33 -12.11 10.56
N GLY A 160 0.77 -12.40 9.38
CA GLY A 160 0.32 -13.73 8.97
C GLY A 160 -1.12 -14.05 9.32
N ALA A 161 -1.77 -13.29 10.21
CA ALA A 161 -3.14 -13.56 10.66
C ALA A 161 -4.19 -13.38 9.56
N GLN A 162 -3.88 -12.58 8.55
CA GLN A 162 -4.75 -12.35 7.40
C GLN A 162 -4.78 -13.52 6.41
N VAL A 163 -3.85 -14.47 6.53
CA VAL A 163 -3.74 -15.60 5.60
C VAL A 163 -4.75 -16.67 5.99
N TRP A 164 -6.03 -16.36 5.77
CA TRP A 164 -7.14 -17.25 6.03
C TRP A 164 -8.05 -17.34 4.79
N PRO A 165 -8.07 -18.49 4.10
CA PRO A 165 -8.80 -18.65 2.85
C PRO A 165 -10.27 -18.96 3.16
N TRP A 166 -11.13 -17.96 3.34
CA TRP A 166 -12.56 -18.27 3.53
C TRP A 166 -13.50 -17.17 3.04
N HIS A 167 -14.14 -17.42 1.90
CA HIS A 167 -15.43 -16.79 1.54
C HIS A 167 -16.11 -17.46 0.33
N CYS A 168 -15.33 -17.77 -0.72
CA CYS A 168 -15.89 -17.93 -2.06
C CYS A 168 -16.53 -19.31 -2.33
N GLN A 169 -15.92 -20.41 -1.88
CA GLN A 169 -16.38 -21.76 -2.26
C GLN A 169 -17.77 -22.09 -1.71
N TYR A 170 -18.13 -21.55 -0.54
CA TYR A 170 -19.41 -21.88 0.11
C TYR A 170 -20.62 -21.21 -0.57
N GLN A 171 -20.41 -20.11 -1.29
CA GLN A 171 -21.51 -19.37 -1.94
C GLN A 171 -21.80 -19.82 -3.38
N GLY A 172 -20.96 -20.68 -3.96
CA GLY A 172 -21.12 -21.13 -5.36
C GLY A 172 -21.03 -19.99 -6.39
N LYS A 173 -20.51 -18.83 -5.99
CA LYS A 173 -20.25 -17.68 -6.86
C LYS A 173 -18.85 -17.86 -7.42
N ASN A 174 -18.68 -17.72 -8.74
CA ASN A 174 -17.41 -17.90 -9.45
C ASN A 174 -16.40 -16.75 -9.14
N GLU A 175 -16.15 -16.53 -7.85
CA GLU A 175 -15.32 -15.50 -7.25
C GLU A 175 -14.05 -16.13 -6.68
N VAL A 176 -12.96 -15.37 -6.64
CA VAL A 176 -11.68 -15.78 -6.04
C VAL A 176 -11.32 -14.88 -4.87
N CYS A 177 -10.47 -15.38 -3.97
CA CYS A 177 -9.90 -14.60 -2.88
C CYS A 177 -8.39 -14.45 -3.03
N VAL A 178 -7.94 -13.20 -3.21
CA VAL A 178 -6.53 -12.81 -3.21
C VAL A 178 -6.08 -12.57 -1.78
N THR A 179 -5.12 -13.37 -1.31
CA THR A 179 -4.65 -13.37 0.07
C THR A 179 -3.17 -13.03 0.11
N LEU A 180 -2.86 -11.79 0.49
CA LEU A 180 -1.50 -11.24 0.46
C LEU A 180 -0.78 -11.35 1.79
N TYR A 181 0.52 -11.59 1.74
CA TYR A 181 1.46 -11.54 2.86
C TYR A 181 2.86 -11.14 2.37
N GLY A 182 3.70 -10.60 3.26
CA GLY A 182 5.08 -10.22 2.89
C GLY A 182 6.09 -11.35 3.05
N ASP A 183 7.30 -11.18 2.53
CA ASP A 183 8.41 -12.14 2.65
C ASP A 183 8.69 -12.54 4.12
N GLY A 184 8.77 -11.58 5.05
CA GLY A 184 8.91 -11.89 6.47
C GLY A 184 7.72 -12.63 7.10
N ALA A 185 6.51 -12.44 6.55
CA ALA A 185 5.34 -13.17 7.01
C ALA A 185 5.33 -14.63 6.52
N ALA A 186 6.02 -14.95 5.42
CA ALA A 186 6.04 -16.28 4.80
C ALA A 186 6.60 -17.41 5.69
N ASN A 187 7.16 -17.07 6.86
CA ASN A 187 7.64 -18.02 7.86
C ASN A 187 6.66 -18.23 9.03
N GLN A 188 5.46 -17.64 8.98
CA GLN A 188 4.41 -17.85 9.98
C GLN A 188 3.78 -19.25 9.82
N GLY A 189 3.70 -20.01 10.92
CA GLY A 189 3.16 -21.38 10.91
C GLY A 189 1.74 -21.49 10.35
N GLN A 190 0.85 -20.55 10.73
CA GLN A 190 -0.54 -20.51 10.27
C GLN A 190 -0.69 -20.40 8.74
N ILE A 191 0.32 -19.86 8.03
CA ILE A 191 0.29 -19.83 6.56
C ILE A 191 0.35 -21.25 5.99
N PHE A 192 1.18 -22.12 6.55
CA PHE A 192 1.31 -23.52 6.13
C PHE A 192 0.07 -24.34 6.50
N GLU A 193 -0.57 -24.03 7.64
CA GLU A 193 -1.87 -24.60 8.00
C GLU A 193 -2.95 -24.21 6.97
N SER A 194 -2.99 -22.93 6.59
CA SER A 194 -3.89 -22.41 5.56
C SER A 194 -3.63 -23.00 4.18
N PHE A 195 -2.37 -23.20 3.79
CA PHE A 195 -2.02 -23.90 2.55
C PHE A 195 -2.59 -25.32 2.54
N ASN A 196 -2.39 -26.07 3.62
CA ASN A 196 -2.88 -27.44 3.73
C ASN A 196 -4.40 -27.51 3.58
N MET A 197 -5.14 -26.69 4.33
CA MET A 197 -6.60 -26.68 4.26
C MET A 197 -7.11 -26.21 2.89
N ALA A 198 -6.48 -25.19 2.29
CA ALA A 198 -6.86 -24.70 0.98
C ALA A 198 -6.66 -25.72 -0.14
N ALA A 199 -5.53 -26.45 -0.12
CA ALA A 199 -5.28 -27.52 -1.06
C ALA A 199 -6.25 -28.69 -0.86
N LEU A 200 -6.46 -29.10 0.39
CA LEU A 200 -7.37 -30.19 0.75
C LEU A 200 -8.80 -29.95 0.26
N TRP A 201 -9.30 -28.72 0.41
CA TRP A 201 -10.67 -28.36 0.04
C TRP A 201 -10.79 -27.75 -1.36
N LYS A 202 -9.68 -27.61 -2.09
CA LYS A 202 -9.60 -26.92 -3.39
C LYS A 202 -10.22 -25.53 -3.36
N LEU A 203 -9.86 -24.74 -2.34
CA LEU A 203 -10.37 -23.38 -2.20
C LEU A 203 -9.86 -22.49 -3.34
N PRO A 204 -10.68 -21.59 -3.90
CA PRO A 204 -10.27 -20.64 -4.94
C PRO A 204 -9.48 -19.46 -4.33
N CYS A 205 -8.31 -19.77 -3.77
CA CYS A 205 -7.45 -18.81 -3.09
C CYS A 205 -6.13 -18.60 -3.86
N ILE A 206 -5.82 -17.34 -4.13
CA ILE A 206 -4.54 -16.92 -4.70
C ILE A 206 -3.68 -16.41 -3.55
N PHE A 207 -2.71 -17.20 -3.13
CA PHE A 207 -1.76 -16.83 -2.09
C PHE A 207 -0.64 -16.00 -2.69
N ILE A 208 -0.50 -14.75 -2.25
CA ILE A 208 0.48 -13.82 -2.82
C ILE A 208 1.52 -13.44 -1.77
N CYS A 209 2.79 -13.74 -2.07
CA CYS A 209 3.93 -13.25 -1.31
C CYS A 209 4.48 -11.96 -1.96
N GLU A 210 4.25 -10.81 -1.34
CA GLU A 210 4.91 -9.55 -1.71
C GLU A 210 6.35 -9.56 -1.16
N ASN A 211 7.29 -10.02 -1.98
CA ASN A 211 8.70 -10.08 -1.63
C ASN A 211 9.37 -8.73 -1.97
N ASN A 212 9.49 -7.87 -0.96
CA ASN A 212 10.22 -6.59 -1.07
C ASN A 212 11.65 -6.66 -0.53
N LYS A 213 12.18 -7.90 -0.40
CA LYS A 213 13.50 -8.29 0.10
C LYS A 213 13.74 -8.14 1.61
N TYR A 214 12.85 -7.52 2.37
CA TYR A 214 13.11 -7.19 3.78
C TYR A 214 11.88 -7.30 4.69
N GLY A 215 11.91 -8.27 5.60
CA GLY A 215 11.01 -8.39 6.74
C GLY A 215 11.41 -7.43 7.85
N MET A 216 10.75 -6.26 7.90
CA MET A 216 11.18 -5.13 8.74
C MET A 216 12.60 -4.68 8.41
N GLY A 217 13.61 -5.16 9.12
CA GLY A 217 15.02 -4.88 8.87
C GLY A 217 15.87 -6.12 8.59
N THR A 218 15.24 -7.29 8.45
CA THR A 218 15.94 -8.58 8.21
C THR A 218 15.81 -8.93 6.73
N SER A 219 16.93 -9.20 6.05
CA SER A 219 16.88 -9.60 4.63
C SER A 219 16.31 -11.00 4.47
N VAL A 220 15.82 -11.32 3.27
CA VAL A 220 15.25 -12.65 2.98
C VAL A 220 16.24 -13.79 3.19
N GLU A 221 17.53 -13.57 2.90
CA GLU A 221 18.60 -14.57 3.08
C GLU A 221 18.89 -14.85 4.56
N GLN A 222 18.58 -13.89 5.45
CA GLN A 222 18.73 -14.04 6.90
C GLN A 222 17.49 -14.63 7.56
N ALA A 223 16.31 -14.39 6.98
CA ALA A 223 15.03 -14.81 7.56
C ALA A 223 14.54 -16.18 7.08
N SER A 224 14.89 -16.58 5.85
CA SER A 224 14.34 -17.76 5.19
C SER A 224 15.44 -18.68 4.68
N ALA A 225 15.42 -19.95 5.10
CA ALA A 225 16.36 -20.96 4.62
C ALA A 225 16.25 -21.23 3.10
N SER A 226 15.04 -21.03 2.55
CA SER A 226 14.80 -20.97 1.10
C SER A 226 14.07 -19.68 0.77
N THR A 227 14.64 -18.90 -0.14
CA THR A 227 14.12 -17.62 -0.62
C THR A 227 13.27 -17.76 -1.89
N ASP A 228 13.00 -18.98 -2.34
CA ASP A 228 12.02 -19.28 -3.40
C ASP A 228 10.60 -19.30 -2.81
N TYR A 229 10.00 -18.14 -2.56
CA TYR A 229 8.71 -18.03 -1.86
C TYR A 229 7.57 -18.69 -2.63
N TYR A 230 7.56 -18.62 -3.96
CA TYR A 230 6.58 -19.29 -4.82
C TYR A 230 6.56 -20.83 -4.68
N LYS A 231 7.61 -21.44 -4.12
CA LYS A 231 7.70 -22.90 -3.87
C LYS A 231 7.30 -23.31 -2.45
N ARG A 232 7.10 -22.35 -1.54
CA ARG A 232 6.85 -22.64 -0.11
C ARG A 232 5.53 -23.36 0.15
N GLY A 233 4.59 -23.29 -0.79
CA GLY A 233 3.37 -24.08 -0.78
C GLY A 233 3.58 -25.59 -0.99
N ASP A 234 4.80 -26.03 -1.32
CA ASP A 234 5.19 -27.42 -1.62
C ASP A 234 4.26 -28.10 -2.64
N TYR A 235 3.16 -28.70 -2.19
CA TYR A 235 2.16 -29.33 -3.04
C TYR A 235 1.25 -28.33 -3.78
N ILE A 236 1.17 -27.08 -3.33
CA ILE A 236 0.46 -26.00 -4.04
C ILE A 236 1.34 -25.53 -5.21
N PRO A 237 0.80 -25.47 -6.45
CA PRO A 237 1.53 -24.90 -7.58
C PRO A 237 1.78 -23.41 -7.38
N GLY A 238 2.84 -22.89 -7.97
CA GLY A 238 3.15 -21.48 -7.85
C GLY A 238 3.97 -20.90 -8.99
N LEU A 239 4.00 -19.58 -9.04
CA LEU A 239 4.76 -18.82 -10.02
C LEU A 239 5.43 -17.59 -9.40
N ARG A 240 6.58 -17.19 -9.92
CA ARG A 240 7.30 -15.97 -9.54
C ARG A 240 7.17 -14.91 -10.62
N VAL A 241 6.82 -13.69 -10.23
CA VAL A 241 6.40 -12.60 -11.12
C VAL A 241 7.28 -11.37 -10.86
N ASP A 242 7.61 -10.63 -11.92
CA ASP A 242 8.18 -9.29 -11.80
C ASP A 242 7.11 -8.33 -11.24
N GLY A 243 7.23 -8.00 -9.95
CA GLY A 243 6.32 -7.12 -9.23
C GLY A 243 6.54 -5.63 -9.50
N MET A 244 7.48 -5.27 -10.38
CA MET A 244 7.73 -3.90 -10.83
C MET A 244 7.07 -3.60 -12.18
N ASP A 245 6.66 -4.62 -12.95
CA ASP A 245 5.95 -4.47 -14.22
C ASP A 245 4.45 -4.74 -14.07
N VAL A 246 3.64 -3.69 -14.24
CA VAL A 246 2.18 -3.77 -14.12
C VAL A 246 1.54 -4.71 -15.14
N LEU A 247 2.15 -4.91 -16.32
CA LEU A 247 1.62 -5.83 -17.33
C LEU A 247 1.90 -7.28 -16.95
N SER A 248 3.12 -7.56 -16.47
CA SER A 248 3.48 -8.86 -15.88
C SER A 248 2.54 -9.23 -14.74
N MET A 249 2.30 -8.28 -13.83
CA MET A 249 1.37 -8.43 -12.71
C MET A 249 -0.07 -8.73 -13.16
N ARG A 250 -0.56 -8.00 -14.16
CA ARG A 250 -1.92 -8.20 -14.71
C ARG A 250 -2.07 -9.60 -15.30
N GLU A 251 -1.15 -10.03 -16.17
CA GLU A 251 -1.26 -11.33 -16.82
C GLU A 251 -1.10 -12.50 -15.84
N ALA A 252 -0.17 -12.39 -14.90
CA ALA A 252 -0.01 -13.40 -13.84
C ALA A 252 -1.26 -13.51 -12.96
N THR A 253 -1.86 -12.36 -12.60
CA THR A 253 -3.10 -12.35 -11.81
C THR A 253 -4.27 -12.93 -12.58
N ARG A 254 -4.44 -12.61 -13.87
CA ARG A 254 -5.48 -13.21 -14.72
C ARG A 254 -5.35 -14.73 -14.77
N PHE A 255 -4.13 -15.21 -15.04
CA PHE A 255 -3.81 -16.63 -15.06
C PHE A 255 -4.16 -17.32 -13.73
N ALA A 256 -3.72 -16.75 -12.60
CA ALA A 256 -3.99 -17.31 -11.27
C ALA A 256 -5.48 -17.30 -10.93
N ALA A 257 -6.20 -16.24 -11.29
CA ALA A 257 -7.64 -16.15 -11.08
C ALA A 257 -8.40 -17.19 -11.91
N ASP A 258 -8.04 -17.36 -13.18
CA ASP A 258 -8.66 -18.38 -14.04
C ASP A 258 -8.32 -19.81 -13.59
N TYR A 259 -7.11 -20.03 -13.08
CA TYR A 259 -6.73 -21.28 -12.42
C TYR A 259 -7.69 -21.61 -11.27
N CYS A 260 -7.88 -20.67 -10.33
CA CYS A 260 -8.78 -20.84 -9.19
C CYS A 260 -10.25 -21.00 -9.61
N ARG A 261 -10.75 -20.16 -10.53
CA ARG A 261 -12.12 -20.23 -11.06
C ARG A 261 -12.42 -21.57 -11.76
N SER A 262 -11.40 -22.19 -12.36
CA SER A 262 -11.55 -23.52 -12.98
C SER A 262 -11.65 -24.68 -11.98
N GLY A 263 -11.62 -24.41 -10.67
CA GLY A 263 -11.79 -25.41 -9.62
C GLY A 263 -10.54 -26.27 -9.36
N LYS A 264 -9.38 -25.85 -9.86
CA LYS A 264 -8.10 -26.55 -9.62
C LYS A 264 -7.55 -26.36 -8.20
N GLY A 265 -8.15 -25.45 -7.43
CA GLY A 265 -7.76 -25.16 -6.05
C GLY A 265 -6.87 -23.93 -5.94
N PRO A 266 -6.04 -23.84 -4.87
CA PRO A 266 -5.23 -22.66 -4.63
C PRO A 266 -3.98 -22.63 -5.51
N ILE A 267 -3.39 -21.43 -5.63
CA ILE A 267 -2.13 -21.20 -6.33
C ILE A 267 -1.29 -20.15 -5.57
N LEU A 268 0.03 -20.31 -5.58
CA LEU A 268 0.97 -19.34 -5.03
C LEU A 268 1.50 -18.37 -6.09
N MET A 269 1.66 -17.11 -5.74
CA MET A 269 2.29 -16.10 -6.58
C MET A 269 3.30 -15.30 -5.74
N GLU A 270 4.58 -15.34 -6.10
CA GLU A 270 5.60 -14.47 -5.51
C GLU A 270 5.76 -13.22 -6.38
N LEU A 271 5.56 -12.04 -5.80
CA LEU A 271 5.77 -10.76 -6.48
C LEU A 271 7.13 -10.22 -6.06
N GLN A 272 8.08 -10.18 -6.98
CA GLN A 272 9.38 -9.59 -6.73
C GLN A 272 9.28 -8.08 -6.90
N THR A 273 9.12 -7.38 -5.79
CA THR A 273 8.88 -5.93 -5.79
C THR A 273 9.86 -5.23 -4.85
N TYR A 274 9.66 -3.93 -4.60
CA TYR A 274 10.54 -3.18 -3.74
C TYR A 274 9.86 -1.97 -3.09
N ARG A 275 10.07 -1.79 -1.78
CA ARG A 275 9.62 -0.59 -1.05
C ARG A 275 10.72 0.46 -0.98
N TYR A 276 10.43 1.69 -1.36
CA TYR A 276 11.42 2.76 -1.34
C TYR A 276 11.68 3.30 0.07
N HIS A 277 10.62 3.51 0.85
CA HIS A 277 10.76 3.89 2.25
C HIS A 277 11.19 2.71 3.12
N GLY A 278 11.64 3.03 4.34
CA GLY A 278 11.88 2.07 5.41
C GLY A 278 10.62 1.27 5.78
N HIS A 279 10.72 0.40 6.77
CA HIS A 279 9.60 -0.47 7.13
C HIS A 279 8.37 0.36 7.51
N TYR A 280 8.60 1.33 8.39
CA TYR A 280 7.65 2.35 8.84
C TYR A 280 8.39 3.69 8.99
N MET A 281 7.66 4.78 9.23
CA MET A 281 8.25 6.13 9.23
C MET A 281 9.40 6.41 10.20
N SER A 282 9.53 5.68 11.31
CA SER A 282 10.68 5.85 12.22
C SER A 282 11.83 4.88 11.95
N ASP A 283 11.70 4.04 10.92
CA ASP A 283 12.79 3.27 10.34
C ASP A 283 13.36 4.01 9.11
N PRO A 284 14.58 4.58 9.18
CA PRO A 284 15.21 5.23 8.03
C PRO A 284 15.51 4.28 6.87
N GLY A 285 15.54 2.96 7.11
CA GLY A 285 15.74 1.95 6.07
C GLY A 285 17.15 1.89 5.48
N VAL A 286 18.17 2.39 6.19
CA VAL A 286 19.58 2.43 5.74
C VAL A 286 20.55 1.69 6.66
N SER A 287 20.07 1.08 7.75
CA SER A 287 20.91 0.26 8.64
C SER A 287 21.11 -1.17 8.14
N TYR A 288 20.27 -1.63 7.21
CA TYR A 288 20.23 -3.01 6.71
C TYR A 288 20.27 -3.11 5.18
N ARG A 289 20.35 -1.97 4.48
CA ARG A 289 20.49 -1.86 3.02
C ARG A 289 21.08 -0.50 2.65
N THR A 290 21.66 -0.39 1.46
CA THR A 290 22.36 0.83 1.03
C THR A 290 21.40 1.82 0.36
N ARG A 291 21.77 3.10 0.32
CA ARG A 291 20.99 4.12 -0.42
C ARG A 291 21.11 3.90 -1.93
N GLU A 292 22.26 3.40 -2.35
CA GLU A 292 22.61 3.04 -3.72
C GLU A 292 21.69 1.94 -4.24
N GLU A 293 21.40 0.91 -3.45
CA GLU A 293 20.43 -0.15 -3.81
C GLU A 293 19.04 0.44 -4.09
N ILE A 294 18.55 1.31 -3.20
CA ILE A 294 17.22 1.95 -3.35
C ILE A 294 17.19 2.82 -4.61
N GLN A 295 18.26 3.59 -4.85
CA GLN A 295 18.37 4.47 -6.02
C GLN A 295 18.51 3.68 -7.32
N GLU A 296 19.22 2.56 -7.29
CA GLU A 296 19.37 1.67 -8.44
C GLU A 296 18.02 1.09 -8.84
N VAL A 297 17.26 0.54 -7.89
CA VAL A 297 15.91 -0.01 -8.16
C VAL A 297 15.00 1.10 -8.70
N ARG A 298 14.98 2.27 -8.07
CA ARG A 298 14.12 3.39 -8.52
C ARG A 298 14.50 3.91 -9.92
N SER A 299 15.79 3.95 -10.25
CA SER A 299 16.22 4.48 -11.55
C SER A 299 16.05 3.48 -12.70
N LYS A 300 16.15 2.19 -12.42
CA LYS A 300 16.07 1.13 -13.44
C LYS A 300 14.69 0.50 -13.59
N SER A 301 13.91 0.46 -12.52
CA SER A 301 12.72 -0.40 -12.42
C SER A 301 11.53 0.26 -11.74
N ASP A 302 11.46 1.60 -11.68
CA ASP A 302 10.28 2.25 -11.11
C ASP A 302 9.01 1.93 -11.94
N PRO A 303 7.92 1.43 -11.30
CA PRO A 303 6.78 0.87 -12.03
C PRO A 303 6.03 1.92 -12.87
N ILE A 304 6.01 3.17 -12.40
CA ILE A 304 5.37 4.30 -13.07
C ILE A 304 6.19 4.70 -14.30
N THR A 305 7.51 4.76 -14.14
CA THR A 305 8.44 5.07 -15.23
C THR A 305 8.41 3.98 -16.29
N MET A 306 8.41 2.71 -15.89
CA MET A 306 8.31 1.57 -16.81
C MET A 306 7.03 1.61 -17.65
N LEU A 307 5.86 1.84 -17.03
CA LEU A 307 4.61 1.97 -17.78
C LEU A 307 4.61 3.20 -18.70
N LYS A 308 5.12 4.34 -18.24
CA LYS A 308 5.25 5.54 -19.07
C LYS A 308 6.07 5.24 -20.32
N ASP A 309 7.26 4.70 -20.16
CA ASP A 309 8.16 4.42 -21.28
C ASP A 309 7.55 3.38 -22.24
N CYS A 310 6.85 2.38 -21.70
CA CYS A 310 6.04 1.42 -22.45
C CYS A 310 4.99 2.13 -23.32
N MET A 311 4.17 3.02 -22.74
CA MET A 311 3.14 3.75 -23.47
C MET A 311 3.69 4.73 -24.51
N ILE A 312 4.77 5.44 -24.22
CA ILE A 312 5.43 6.35 -25.18
C ILE A 312 6.01 5.53 -26.34
N SER A 313 6.71 4.43 -26.06
CA SER A 313 7.31 3.58 -27.09
C SER A 313 6.27 2.91 -28.00
N GLY A 314 5.10 2.56 -27.45
CA GLY A 314 3.95 2.07 -28.21
C GLY A 314 3.16 3.15 -28.95
N ASN A 315 3.60 4.42 -28.94
CA ASN A 315 2.86 5.57 -29.47
C ASN A 315 1.42 5.66 -28.91
N MET A 316 1.23 5.21 -27.67
CA MET A 316 -0.06 5.14 -27.00
C MET A 316 -0.36 6.34 -26.12
N ALA A 317 0.61 7.21 -25.85
CA ALA A 317 0.45 8.47 -25.15
C ALA A 317 1.56 9.45 -25.57
N SER A 318 1.35 10.75 -25.38
CA SER A 318 2.38 11.78 -25.51
C SER A 318 3.02 12.11 -24.16
N LEU A 319 4.19 12.74 -24.19
CA LEU A 319 4.83 13.22 -22.96
C LEU A 319 4.02 14.35 -22.30
N GLU A 320 3.32 15.16 -23.11
CA GLU A 320 2.44 16.23 -22.65
C GLU A 320 1.25 15.67 -21.88
N GLU A 321 0.57 14.65 -22.41
CA GLU A 321 -0.58 14.02 -21.75
C GLU A 321 -0.19 13.38 -20.40
N ILE A 322 0.98 12.75 -20.35
CA ILE A 322 1.52 12.21 -19.09
C ILE A 322 1.77 13.31 -18.06
N LYS A 323 2.34 14.45 -18.49
CA LYS A 323 2.56 15.61 -17.61
C LYS A 323 1.25 16.23 -17.13
N ASP A 324 0.22 16.25 -17.97
CA ASP A 324 -1.09 16.76 -17.60
C ASP A 324 -1.72 15.88 -16.52
N ILE A 325 -1.66 14.55 -16.67
CA ILE A 325 -2.10 13.61 -15.62
C ILE A 325 -1.33 13.84 -14.31
N ASP A 326 0.00 14.02 -14.38
CA ASP A 326 0.82 14.29 -13.19
C ASP A 326 0.38 15.58 -12.48
N ALA A 327 0.07 16.64 -13.25
CA ALA A 327 -0.38 17.92 -12.73
C ALA A 327 -1.77 17.82 -12.08
N GLU A 328 -2.70 17.13 -12.73
CA GLU A 328 -4.03 16.86 -12.19
C GLU A 328 -3.98 16.08 -10.89
N VAL A 329 -3.26 14.95 -10.86
CA VAL A 329 -3.12 14.12 -9.68
C VAL A 329 -2.48 14.93 -8.55
N ARG A 330 -1.45 15.73 -8.84
CA ARG A 330 -0.83 16.59 -7.83
C ARG A 330 -1.82 17.59 -7.24
N LYS A 331 -2.66 18.20 -8.07
CA LYS A 331 -3.70 19.15 -7.61
C LYS A 331 -4.72 18.44 -6.73
N GLU A 332 -5.23 17.30 -7.18
CA GLU A 332 -6.20 16.46 -6.44
C GLU A 332 -5.67 16.09 -5.04
N ILE A 333 -4.42 15.65 -4.94
CA ILE A 333 -3.79 15.27 -3.67
C ILE A 333 -3.61 16.47 -2.74
N GLU A 334 -3.31 17.66 -3.26
CA GLU A 334 -3.18 18.87 -2.42
C GLU A 334 -4.54 19.31 -1.86
N GLU A 335 -5.60 19.27 -2.66
CA GLU A 335 -6.97 19.57 -2.22
C GLU A 335 -7.42 18.57 -1.14
N VAL A 336 -7.14 17.28 -1.33
CA VAL A 336 -7.43 16.24 -0.34
C VAL A 336 -6.64 16.45 0.95
N ALA A 337 -5.37 16.82 0.87
CA ALA A 337 -4.56 17.09 2.05
C ALA A 337 -5.11 18.25 2.89
N GLN A 338 -5.61 19.30 2.25
CA GLN A 338 -6.27 20.41 2.94
C GLN A 338 -7.56 19.96 3.62
N PHE A 339 -8.35 19.11 2.96
CA PHE A 339 -9.53 18.50 3.59
C PHE A 339 -9.15 17.65 4.81
N ALA A 340 -8.19 16.73 4.68
CA ALA A 340 -7.80 15.81 5.75
C ALA A 340 -7.21 16.53 6.99
N THR A 341 -6.73 17.76 6.82
CA THR A 341 -6.23 18.59 7.93
C THR A 341 -7.28 19.51 8.54
N SER A 342 -8.38 19.77 7.85
CA SER A 342 -9.48 20.64 8.31
C SER A 342 -10.74 19.90 8.77
N ASP A 343 -10.97 18.65 8.33
CA ASP A 343 -12.10 17.82 8.76
C ASP A 343 -12.01 17.55 10.27
N PRO A 344 -13.06 17.76 11.08
CA PRO A 344 -12.92 17.65 12.53
C PRO A 344 -12.68 16.21 13.00
N GLU A 345 -12.10 16.08 14.18
CA GLU A 345 -11.98 14.80 14.88
C GLU A 345 -13.38 14.19 15.15
N PRO A 346 -13.49 12.86 15.28
CA PRO A 346 -14.73 12.21 15.74
C PRO A 346 -15.17 12.76 17.10
N PRO A 347 -16.48 12.99 17.33
CA PRO A 347 -16.94 13.49 18.62
C PRO A 347 -16.71 12.43 19.71
N LEU A 348 -16.47 12.87 20.95
CA LEU A 348 -16.10 11.96 22.05
C LEU A 348 -17.21 10.94 22.37
N GLU A 349 -18.47 11.28 22.12
CA GLU A 349 -19.63 10.39 22.23
C GLU A 349 -19.58 9.18 21.29
N ASP A 350 -18.77 9.24 20.22
CA ASP A 350 -18.59 8.13 19.27
C ASP A 350 -17.55 7.11 19.74
N LEU A 351 -16.84 7.36 20.85
CA LEU A 351 -15.69 6.56 21.29
C LEU A 351 -16.01 5.07 21.39
N CYS A 352 -17.16 4.71 21.96
CA CYS A 352 -17.58 3.31 22.15
C CYS A 352 -18.61 2.82 21.12
N LYS A 353 -18.90 3.59 20.06
CA LYS A 353 -19.78 3.12 18.99
C LYS A 353 -19.11 2.01 18.18
N HIS A 354 -19.92 1.02 17.78
CA HIS A 354 -19.56 -0.12 16.93
C HIS A 354 -18.70 -1.21 17.61
N ILE A 355 -18.85 -1.42 18.93
CA ILE A 355 -18.25 -2.56 19.63
C ILE A 355 -18.92 -3.88 19.22
N PHE A 356 -20.25 -3.89 19.19
CA PHE A 356 -21.05 -5.04 18.75
C PHE A 356 -21.95 -4.67 17.57
N TYR A 357 -22.31 -5.68 16.77
CA TYR A 357 -23.23 -5.55 15.63
C TYR A 357 -24.57 -6.17 15.98
N ASN A 358 -25.68 -5.48 15.66
CA ASN A 358 -27.07 -5.90 15.93
C ASN A 358 -27.45 -6.09 17.41
N ASP A 359 -26.70 -5.51 18.34
CA ASP A 359 -27.05 -5.49 19.76
C ASP A 359 -27.71 -4.17 20.19
N ALA A 360 -28.47 -4.22 21.28
CA ALA A 360 -28.99 -3.02 21.93
C ALA A 360 -27.83 -2.15 22.48
N PRO A 361 -28.02 -0.82 22.59
CA PRO A 361 -27.01 0.05 23.17
C PRO A 361 -26.61 -0.41 24.58
N LEU A 362 -25.29 -0.52 24.82
CA LEU A 362 -24.71 -0.86 26.11
C LEU A 362 -23.89 0.31 26.64
N GLU A 363 -23.95 0.52 27.95
CA GLU A 363 -23.00 1.42 28.62
C GLU A 363 -21.62 0.77 28.68
N VAL A 364 -20.59 1.55 28.38
CA VAL A 364 -19.20 1.09 28.40
C VAL A 364 -18.46 1.86 29.47
N ARG A 365 -17.90 1.13 30.45
CA ARG A 365 -17.11 1.73 31.51
C ARG A 365 -16.00 2.62 30.94
N GLY A 366 -15.96 3.88 31.37
CA GLY A 366 -14.96 4.86 30.91
C GLY A 366 -15.43 5.78 29.79
N THR A 367 -16.65 5.62 29.27
CA THR A 367 -17.29 6.67 28.50
C THR A 367 -17.76 7.77 29.46
N PRO A 368 -17.42 9.03 29.23
CA PRO A 368 -18.02 10.11 29.98
C PRO A 368 -19.54 10.07 29.71
N THR A 369 -20.33 9.76 30.73
CA THR A 369 -21.72 10.21 30.79
C THR A 369 -21.63 11.73 30.86
N LEU A 370 -21.86 12.40 29.73
CA LEU A 370 -21.56 13.82 29.57
C LEU A 370 -22.40 14.67 30.52
N ASP A 371 -21.74 15.26 31.53
CA ASP A 371 -22.00 16.64 31.93
C ASP A 371 -20.83 17.49 31.37
N GLU A 372 -21.15 18.50 30.55
CA GLU A 372 -20.14 19.30 29.81
C GLU A 372 -19.11 19.99 30.72
N ALA A 373 -19.46 20.20 32.00
CA ALA A 373 -18.59 20.79 33.01
C ALA A 373 -17.37 19.92 33.38
N GLU A 374 -17.51 18.60 33.41
CA GLU A 374 -16.42 17.68 33.83
C GLU A 374 -15.36 17.51 32.73
N ILE A 375 -15.77 17.57 31.45
CA ILE A 375 -14.83 17.51 30.31
C ILE A 375 -13.91 18.73 30.28
N HIS A 376 -14.44 19.91 30.60
CA HIS A 376 -13.62 21.13 30.64
C HIS A 376 -12.58 21.06 31.77
N GLN A 377 -12.93 20.48 32.92
CA GLN A 377 -11.99 20.22 34.02
C GLN A 377 -10.92 19.19 33.66
N LEU A 378 -11.28 18.06 33.02
CA LEU A 378 -10.32 17.02 32.63
C LEU A 378 -9.31 17.51 31.58
N LYS A 379 -9.75 18.32 30.60
CA LYS A 379 -8.84 18.94 29.62
C LYS A 379 -7.84 19.90 30.30
N ASN A 380 -8.30 20.68 31.27
CA ASN A 380 -7.44 21.58 32.05
C ASN A 380 -6.45 20.80 32.95
N LEU A 381 -6.88 19.70 33.57
CA LEU A 381 -6.02 18.83 34.39
C LEU A 381 -4.94 18.11 33.56
N LEU A 382 -5.26 17.66 32.35
CA LEU A 382 -4.28 17.05 31.43
C LEU A 382 -3.26 18.07 30.93
N MET A 383 -3.69 19.30 30.62
CA MET A 383 -2.78 20.41 30.31
C MET A 383 -1.86 20.75 31.49
N ILE A 384 -2.40 20.75 32.72
CA ILE A 384 -1.62 20.97 33.95
C ILE A 384 -0.63 19.82 34.17
N GLN A 385 -1.00 18.55 33.96
CA GLN A 385 -0.08 17.42 34.06
C GLN A 385 1.03 17.47 33.00
N HIS A 386 0.72 17.91 31.79
CA HIS A 386 1.70 18.10 30.73
C HIS A 386 2.68 19.24 31.05
N PHE A 387 2.15 20.35 31.59
CA PHE A 387 2.95 21.48 32.09
C PHE A 387 3.83 21.10 33.28
N ILE A 388 3.31 20.32 34.23
CA ILE A 388 4.07 19.82 35.38
C ILE A 388 5.18 18.88 34.90
N ARG A 389 4.90 17.89 34.05
CA ARG A 389 5.92 16.95 33.55
C ARG A 389 7.06 17.66 32.82
N HIS A 390 6.75 18.64 31.97
CA HIS A 390 7.78 19.38 31.24
C HIS A 390 8.56 20.38 32.10
N ASN A 391 7.95 20.99 33.11
CA ASN A 391 8.65 21.91 34.01
C ASN A 391 9.38 21.21 35.17
N THR A 392 8.97 20.00 35.57
CA THR A 392 9.71 19.22 36.58
C THR A 392 11.09 18.79 36.07
N ALA A 393 11.25 18.51 34.78
CA ALA A 393 12.57 18.21 34.20
C ALA A 393 13.52 19.42 34.25
N ALA A 394 13.00 20.64 34.02
CA ALA A 394 13.78 21.88 34.10
C ALA A 394 14.17 22.22 35.56
N LEU A 395 13.29 21.95 36.52
CA LEU A 395 13.59 22.10 37.95
C LEU A 395 14.60 21.07 38.46
N PHE A 396 14.51 19.81 38.00
CA PHE A 396 15.45 18.74 38.38
C PHE A 396 16.88 19.01 37.84
N LEU A 397 16.98 19.53 36.62
CA LEU A 397 18.27 19.93 36.01
C LEU A 397 18.92 21.15 36.71
N ASN A 398 18.12 22.07 37.26
CA ASN A 398 18.64 23.19 38.06
C ASN A 398 19.08 22.77 39.46
N LEU A 399 18.40 21.79 40.07
CA LEU A 399 18.80 21.20 41.36
C LEU A 399 20.09 20.36 41.26
N ILE A 400 20.35 19.69 40.13
CA ILE A 400 21.59 18.94 39.90
C ILE A 400 22.81 19.87 39.68
N ARG A 401 22.60 21.09 39.15
CA ARG A 401 23.68 22.07 38.94
C ARG A 401 24.19 22.75 40.22
N THR A 402 23.42 22.72 41.30
CA THR A 402 23.82 23.30 42.60
C THR A 402 24.29 22.18 43.54
N LYS A 403 25.60 21.93 43.56
CA LYS A 403 26.27 20.93 44.43
C LYS A 403 25.91 21.08 45.92
N ARG A 404 24.82 20.47 46.40
CA ARG A 404 24.48 20.51 47.84
C ARG A 404 23.93 19.21 48.46
N TRP A 405 24.05 18.07 47.78
CA TRP A 405 23.55 16.78 48.29
C TRP A 405 24.64 15.72 48.55
N MET A 406 25.71 16.10 49.26
CA MET A 406 26.60 15.14 49.92
C MET A 406 26.78 15.57 51.38
N LYS A 407 25.81 15.21 52.24
CA LYS A 407 26.01 15.20 53.71
C LYS A 407 24.95 14.46 54.54
N LEU A 408 24.07 13.65 53.94
CA LEU A 408 22.95 13.04 54.70
C LEU A 408 22.81 11.53 54.62
N PHE A 409 23.76 10.82 54.00
CA PHE A 409 23.79 9.36 54.09
C PHE A 409 25.22 8.90 54.25
N TYR A 410 25.56 8.57 55.50
CA TYR A 410 26.49 7.56 56.02
C TYR A 410 27.02 8.10 57.37
N PRO A 411 26.87 7.32 58.48
CA PRO A 411 27.19 7.76 59.83
C PRO A 411 28.66 8.12 60.04
#